data_AF-A0A2Z5FWT4-F1
#
_entry.id   AF-A0A2Z5FWT4-F1
#
_cell.length_a   1.000
_cell.length_b   1.000
_cell.length_c   1.000
_cell.angle_alpha   90.00
_cell.angle_beta   90.00
_cell.angle_gamma   90.00
#
_symmetry.space_group_name_H-M   'P 1'
#
loop_
_entity.id
_entity.type
_entity.pdbx_description
1 polymer ?
#
loop_
_entity_poly.entity_id
_entity_poly.type
_entity_poly.pdbx_seq_one_letter_code
_entity_poly.pdbx_strand_id
1 'polypeptide(L)'
;MSSVARPAKPLSPRLTKTSLSAVTDAGRSILASGRVELTRSRRQFSTLMFSRISNLNDARPPMRTEPREKDKKVHAVEATGKRTLWAWMIATFFGAGFWKPGPGTAGSIVAAAVWWIFGQFAIHFHGSTAALATYQGWVTAVAALLLLMIAIPAATIVAKQSGRKDPQIVVADEVVGQWITLIAAPVNWQFALVGLLLFRLFDITKPPPIRRIEFLPGGWGIMLDDVGAGIYALICVQILHHLLK
;
A
#
# COMPACT_ATOMS: atom_id res chain seq x y z
N MET A 1 53.09 -17.64 -33.94
CA MET A 1 51.76 -17.17 -34.39
C MET A 1 50.92 -18.41 -34.65
N SER A 2 49.91 -18.62 -33.81
CA SER A 2 49.07 -19.84 -33.72
C SER A 2 47.66 -19.52 -34.23
N SER A 3 47.08 -20.40 -35.06
CA SER A 3 45.64 -20.51 -35.37
C SER A 3 45.48 -21.69 -36.36
N VAL A 4 45.41 -22.95 -35.91
CA VAL A 4 44.28 -23.73 -35.34
C VAL A 4 43.04 -23.79 -36.25
N ALA A 5 42.81 -25.00 -36.74
CA ALA A 5 41.73 -25.45 -37.62
C ALA A 5 40.33 -25.33 -37.01
N ARG A 6 39.30 -25.16 -37.86
CA ARG A 6 37.87 -25.20 -37.49
C ARG A 6 37.26 -26.57 -37.80
N PRO A 7 36.54 -27.21 -36.85
CA PRO A 7 35.68 -28.36 -37.11
C PRO A 7 34.19 -27.98 -37.28
N ALA A 8 33.40 -28.95 -37.73
CA ALA A 8 32.05 -28.83 -38.30
C ALA A 8 30.85 -28.84 -37.31
N LYS A 9 29.73 -28.23 -37.77
CA LYS A 9 28.24 -28.36 -37.55
C LYS A 9 27.65 -28.99 -36.26
N PRO A 10 26.49 -28.50 -35.76
CA PRO A 10 25.21 -29.19 -36.05
C PRO A 10 23.92 -28.32 -36.18
N LEU A 11 22.80 -29.00 -36.49
CA LEU A 11 21.43 -28.57 -36.89
C LEU A 11 20.60 -27.77 -35.87
N SER A 12 19.59 -27.01 -36.34
CA SER A 12 18.13 -27.17 -36.03
C SER A 12 17.27 -26.07 -36.75
N PRO A 13 15.91 -26.04 -36.70
CA PRO A 13 15.06 -26.38 -37.85
C PRO A 13 14.21 -25.21 -38.41
N ARG A 14 13.66 -25.48 -39.61
CA ARG A 14 12.73 -24.65 -40.40
C ARG A 14 11.40 -24.35 -39.70
N LEU A 15 10.94 -23.12 -39.88
CA LEU A 15 9.55 -22.68 -39.74
C LEU A 15 8.63 -23.36 -40.78
N THR A 16 7.39 -23.67 -40.42
CA THR A 16 6.25 -23.61 -41.36
C THR A 16 4.93 -23.44 -40.61
N LYS A 17 4.19 -22.40 -41.02
CA LYS A 17 2.78 -22.14 -40.70
C LYS A 17 1.91 -23.19 -41.38
N THR A 18 0.85 -23.65 -40.72
CA THR A 18 -0.31 -24.20 -41.44
C THR A 18 -1.61 -23.73 -40.77
N SER A 19 -2.52 -23.33 -41.63
CA SER A 19 -3.77 -22.62 -41.40
C SER A 19 -4.99 -23.54 -41.33
N LEU A 20 -6.04 -22.99 -40.71
CA LEU A 20 -7.48 -23.11 -41.03
C LEU A 20 -8.23 -24.46 -40.95
N SER A 21 -9.36 -24.36 -40.23
CA SER A 21 -10.67 -24.97 -40.51
C SER A 21 -10.78 -26.48 -40.60
N ALA A 22 -11.27 -27.09 -39.51
CA ALA A 22 -12.06 -28.32 -39.59
C ALA A 22 -13.04 -28.43 -38.39
N VAL A 23 -14.33 -28.27 -38.70
CA VAL A 23 -15.45 -29.13 -38.22
C VAL A 23 -15.76 -29.04 -36.70
N THR A 24 -16.62 -28.16 -36.19
CA THR A 24 -18.10 -28.15 -36.20
C THR A 24 -18.81 -29.42 -36.69
N ASP A 25 -19.61 -30.01 -35.78
CA ASP A 25 -20.69 -31.01 -35.93
C ASP A 25 -20.47 -32.40 -35.32
N ALA A 26 -21.00 -32.55 -34.10
CA ALA A 26 -21.77 -33.70 -33.59
C ALA A 26 -22.31 -33.28 -32.20
N GLY A 27 -23.54 -32.82 -32.01
CA GLY A 27 -24.78 -33.55 -32.30
C GLY A 27 -25.06 -34.51 -31.13
N ARG A 28 -25.44 -34.03 -29.94
CA ARG A 28 -26.84 -33.89 -29.49
C ARG A 28 -27.71 -35.13 -29.76
N SER A 29 -27.65 -36.11 -28.86
CA SER A 29 -28.74 -37.01 -28.38
C SER A 29 -28.13 -37.81 -27.21
N ILE A 30 -28.74 -38.09 -26.06
CA ILE A 30 -30.08 -38.60 -25.77
C ILE A 30 -30.45 -38.14 -24.33
N LEU A 31 -31.57 -37.42 -24.23
CA LEU A 31 -32.40 -37.35 -23.03
C LEU A 31 -33.45 -38.47 -23.14
N ALA A 32 -33.88 -38.98 -21.98
CA ALA A 32 -35.03 -39.87 -21.73
C ALA A 32 -34.75 -41.37 -21.56
N SER A 33 -34.54 -41.79 -20.30
CA SER A 33 -35.16 -43.01 -19.75
C SER A 33 -35.16 -42.94 -18.22
N GLY A 34 -36.34 -43.07 -17.60
CA GLY A 34 -36.55 -42.94 -16.17
C GLY A 34 -36.47 -44.23 -15.34
N ARG A 35 -36.83 -44.05 -14.05
CA ARG A 35 -37.00 -45.01 -12.91
C ARG A 35 -35.71 -45.42 -12.17
N VAL A 36 -35.50 -44.93 -10.94
CA VAL A 36 -36.02 -45.40 -9.62
C VAL A 36 -35.29 -46.66 -9.14
N GLU A 37 -34.42 -46.51 -8.13
CA GLU A 37 -34.50 -47.38 -6.94
C GLU A 37 -33.78 -46.76 -5.72
N LEU A 38 -34.51 -46.74 -4.60
CA LEU A 38 -34.06 -46.45 -3.26
C LEU A 38 -33.36 -47.67 -2.67
N THR A 39 -32.23 -47.50 -2.00
CA THR A 39 -31.96 -48.28 -0.77
C THR A 39 -30.98 -47.57 0.16
N ARG A 40 -31.45 -47.34 1.38
CA ARG A 40 -30.68 -47.09 2.61
C ARG A 40 -29.64 -48.19 2.83
N SER A 41 -28.46 -47.84 3.36
CA SER A 41 -27.90 -48.59 4.51
C SER A 41 -26.75 -47.83 5.21
N ARG A 42 -26.96 -47.56 6.50
CA ARG A 42 -25.95 -47.21 7.51
C ARG A 42 -25.23 -48.49 7.95
N ARG A 43 -23.92 -48.42 8.21
CA ARG A 43 -23.14 -49.05 9.32
C ARG A 43 -21.66 -48.74 9.08
N GLN A 44 -20.99 -47.87 9.84
CA GLN A 44 -20.46 -48.01 11.20
C GLN A 44 -19.54 -49.22 11.46
N PHE A 45 -18.33 -48.84 11.91
CA PHE A 45 -17.47 -49.46 12.93
C PHE A 45 -16.45 -50.56 12.56
N SER A 46 -15.18 -50.13 12.74
CA SER A 46 -14.15 -50.73 13.61
C SER A 46 -13.58 -52.10 13.25
N THR A 47 -12.27 -52.11 12.98
CA THR A 47 -11.38 -53.14 13.50
C THR A 47 -10.06 -52.49 13.91
N LEU A 48 -9.84 -52.45 15.22
CA LEU A 48 -8.59 -52.09 15.89
C LEU A 48 -7.57 -53.24 15.77
N MET A 49 -6.29 -52.84 15.68
CA MET A 49 -5.12 -53.45 16.33
C MET A 49 -4.81 -54.93 16.07
N PHE A 50 -3.71 -55.22 15.35
CA PHE A 50 -2.44 -55.64 15.98
C PHE A 50 -1.34 -55.83 14.93
N SER A 51 -0.08 -55.74 15.39
CA SER A 51 1.17 -56.12 14.71
C SER A 51 1.86 -55.08 13.84
N ARG A 52 2.70 -54.24 14.48
CA ARG A 52 4.15 -54.35 14.29
C ARG A 52 4.90 -53.51 15.32
N ILE A 53 5.36 -54.19 16.37
CA ILE A 53 6.52 -53.77 17.16
C ILE A 53 7.74 -54.32 16.42
N SER A 54 8.48 -53.45 15.76
CA SER A 54 9.91 -53.64 15.45
C SER A 54 10.45 -52.34 14.85
N ASN A 55 11.01 -51.49 15.71
CA ASN A 55 12.09 -50.52 15.47
C ASN A 55 12.01 -49.36 16.47
N LEU A 56 12.31 -49.65 17.74
CA LEU A 56 12.60 -48.66 18.77
C LEU A 56 14.10 -48.73 19.11
N ASN A 57 14.97 -48.39 18.15
CA ASN A 57 16.41 -48.27 18.43
C ASN A 57 17.17 -47.19 17.63
N ASP A 58 16.48 -46.27 16.92
CA ASP A 58 17.18 -45.22 16.14
C ASP A 58 16.67 -43.78 16.35
N ALA A 59 15.99 -43.49 17.47
CA ALA A 59 15.61 -42.12 17.81
C ALA A 59 16.75 -41.44 18.58
N ARG A 60 17.76 -40.91 17.88
CA ARG A 60 18.58 -39.83 18.46
C ARG A 60 17.64 -38.66 18.80
N PRO A 61 17.70 -38.06 20.00
CA PRO A 61 16.91 -36.86 20.27
C PRO A 61 17.29 -35.79 19.24
N PRO A 62 16.32 -34.99 18.75
CA PRO A 62 16.65 -33.88 17.86
C PRO A 62 17.67 -32.99 18.58
N MET A 63 18.83 -32.80 17.93
CA MET A 63 19.85 -31.86 18.41
C MET A 63 19.16 -30.51 18.62
N ARG A 64 19.02 -30.11 19.89
CA ARG A 64 18.59 -28.77 20.25
C ARG A 64 19.71 -27.84 19.82
N THR A 65 19.62 -27.30 18.60
CA THR A 65 20.52 -26.24 18.15
C THR A 65 20.20 -25.02 19.00
N GLU A 66 20.93 -24.85 20.10
CA GLU A 66 21.06 -23.55 20.77
C GLU A 66 21.31 -22.51 19.66
N PRO A 67 20.46 -21.47 19.54
CA PRO A 67 20.67 -20.43 18.54
C PRO A 67 22.08 -19.90 18.68
N ARG A 68 22.86 -19.87 17.58
CA ARG A 68 24.25 -19.40 17.63
C ARG A 68 24.24 -18.02 18.27
N GLU A 69 25.21 -17.73 19.13
CA GLU A 69 25.34 -16.41 19.77
C GLU A 69 25.39 -15.27 18.74
N LYS A 70 25.86 -15.55 17.52
CA LYS A 70 25.75 -14.65 16.37
C LYS A 70 24.29 -14.36 15.97
N ASP A 71 23.39 -15.34 15.98
CA ASP A 71 21.96 -15.14 15.67
C ASP A 71 21.27 -14.35 16.79
N LYS A 72 21.66 -14.58 18.06
CA LYS A 72 21.23 -13.73 19.18
C LYS A 72 21.73 -12.30 19.03
N LYS A 73 22.98 -12.11 18.59
CA LYS A 73 23.54 -10.76 18.33
C LYS A 73 22.92 -10.11 17.10
N VAL A 74 22.61 -10.84 16.03
CA VAL A 74 21.96 -10.29 14.82
C VAL A 74 20.53 -9.86 15.11
N HIS A 75 19.81 -10.52 16.03
CA HIS A 75 18.51 -10.06 16.52
C HIS A 75 18.59 -9.05 17.68
N ALA A 76 19.72 -8.97 18.38
CA ALA A 76 19.98 -7.99 19.44
C ALA A 76 20.68 -6.71 18.96
N VAL A 77 21.07 -6.63 17.69
CA VAL A 77 21.51 -5.38 17.07
C VAL A 77 20.29 -4.47 16.92
N GLU A 78 20.18 -3.56 17.89
CA GLU A 78 19.45 -2.28 17.86
C GLU A 78 17.94 -2.27 18.16
N ALA A 79 17.53 -2.93 19.24
CA ALA A 79 16.45 -2.39 20.08
C ALA A 79 17.02 -1.34 21.06
N THR A 80 17.62 -0.26 20.54
CA THR A 80 17.94 0.89 21.39
C THR A 80 16.61 1.53 21.79
N GLY A 81 16.19 1.37 23.05
CA GLY A 81 14.90 1.82 23.58
C GLY A 81 14.66 3.34 23.58
N LYS A 82 15.42 4.12 22.80
CA LYS A 82 15.24 5.56 22.62
C LYS A 82 14.62 5.83 21.24
N ARG A 83 13.39 6.36 21.25
CA ARG A 83 12.73 6.86 20.05
C ARG A 83 13.47 8.09 19.52
N THR A 84 13.68 8.17 18.21
CA THR A 84 14.24 9.37 17.57
C THR A 84 13.16 10.45 17.56
N LEU A 85 13.21 11.35 18.55
CA LEU A 85 12.10 12.27 18.84
C LEU A 85 11.64 13.07 17.62
N TRP A 86 12.56 13.67 16.87
CA TRP A 86 12.20 14.47 15.69
C TRP A 86 11.44 13.64 14.64
N ALA A 87 11.88 12.40 14.39
CA ALA A 87 11.26 11.53 13.38
C ALA A 87 9.85 11.12 13.82
N TRP A 88 9.68 10.79 15.11
CA TRP A 88 8.36 10.47 15.65
C TRP A 88 7.44 11.69 15.66
N MET A 89 7.94 12.88 15.98
CA MET A 89 7.15 14.11 15.92
C MET A 89 6.67 14.43 14.51
N ILE A 90 7.56 14.35 13.51
CA ILE A 90 7.19 14.61 12.12
C ILE A 90 6.25 13.53 11.60
N ALA A 91 6.63 12.25 11.72
CA ALA A 91 5.85 11.15 11.17
C ALA A 91 4.45 11.06 11.78
N THR A 92 4.30 11.29 13.10
CA THR A 92 2.98 11.27 13.76
C THR A 92 2.22 12.60 13.66
N PHE A 93 2.77 13.57 12.93
CA PHE A 93 2.28 14.94 12.84
C PHE A 93 1.93 15.53 14.20
N PHE A 94 2.94 15.68 15.05
CA PHE A 94 2.85 16.23 16.41
C PHE A 94 1.87 15.49 17.33
N GLY A 95 1.69 14.18 17.10
CA GLY A 95 0.88 13.30 17.93
C GLY A 95 -0.53 13.01 17.39
N ALA A 96 -0.93 13.61 16.26
CA ALA A 96 -2.19 13.29 15.59
C ALA A 96 -2.31 11.79 15.26
N GLY A 97 -1.20 11.14 14.91
CA GLY A 97 -1.14 9.71 14.62
C GLY A 97 -1.43 8.78 15.81
N PHE A 98 -1.60 9.31 17.02
CA PHE A 98 -2.01 8.52 18.19
C PHE A 98 -3.52 8.53 18.44
N TRP A 99 -4.31 9.27 17.64
CA TRP A 99 -5.76 9.33 17.81
C TRP A 99 -6.41 7.99 17.39
N LYS A 100 -7.21 7.41 18.30
CA LYS A 100 -8.07 6.23 18.05
C LYS A 100 -9.53 6.68 17.93
N PRO A 101 -10.31 6.18 16.94
CA PRO A 101 -10.14 4.92 16.21
C PRO A 101 -9.47 4.98 14.82
N GLY A 102 -9.02 6.14 14.34
CA GLY A 102 -8.45 6.24 12.99
C GLY A 102 -7.35 7.30 12.85
N PRO A 103 -6.07 6.93 13.03
CA PRO A 103 -4.94 7.86 12.87
C PRO A 103 -4.95 8.61 11.53
N GLY A 104 -5.20 7.92 10.42
CA GLY A 104 -5.21 8.60 9.12
C GLY A 104 -6.36 9.58 8.93
N THR A 105 -7.50 9.30 9.56
CA THR A 105 -8.62 10.26 9.62
C THR A 105 -8.23 11.48 10.45
N ALA A 106 -7.54 11.28 11.57
CA ALA A 106 -6.99 12.35 12.38
C ALA A 106 -6.02 13.23 11.59
N GLY A 107 -5.04 12.62 10.90
CA GLY A 107 -4.06 13.31 10.07
C GLY A 107 -4.72 14.18 9.01
N SER A 108 -5.67 13.60 8.25
CA SER A 108 -6.40 14.30 7.19
C SER A 108 -7.26 15.46 7.73
N ILE A 109 -8.00 15.25 8.82
CA ILE A 109 -8.83 16.30 9.45
C ILE A 109 -7.96 17.44 9.96
N VAL A 110 -6.87 17.12 10.67
CA VAL A 110 -5.95 18.13 11.20
C VAL A 110 -5.33 18.91 10.03
N ALA A 111 -4.90 18.24 8.96
CA ALA A 111 -4.34 18.91 7.79
C ALA A 111 -5.32 19.88 7.12
N ALA A 112 -6.57 19.45 6.92
CA ALA A 112 -7.63 20.30 6.35
C ALA A 112 -7.97 21.48 7.27
N ALA A 113 -8.05 21.25 8.58
CA ALA A 113 -8.31 22.29 9.57
C ALA A 113 -7.18 23.33 9.62
N VAL A 114 -5.92 22.90 9.64
CA VAL A 114 -4.74 23.80 9.61
C VAL A 114 -4.75 24.65 8.34
N TRP A 115 -5.00 24.04 7.18
CA TRP A 115 -5.11 24.77 5.92
C TRP A 115 -6.22 25.82 5.95
N TRP A 116 -7.42 25.44 6.42
CA TRP A 116 -8.57 26.34 6.49
C TRP A 116 -8.34 27.49 7.47
N ILE A 117 -7.87 27.21 8.69
CA ILE A 117 -7.60 28.23 9.71
C ILE A 117 -6.57 29.24 9.20
N PHE A 118 -5.48 28.77 8.60
CA PHE A 118 -4.44 29.66 8.06
C PHE A 118 -4.97 30.51 6.90
N GLY A 119 -5.78 29.92 6.02
CA GLY A 119 -6.43 30.65 4.93
C GLY A 119 -7.43 31.70 5.43
N GLN A 120 -8.25 31.37 6.43
CA GLN A 120 -9.18 32.33 7.05
C GLN A 120 -8.44 33.48 7.74
N PHE A 121 -7.33 33.18 8.42
CA PHE A 121 -6.47 34.20 9.01
C PHE A 121 -5.95 35.15 7.93
N ALA A 122 -5.41 34.62 6.83
CA ALA A 122 -4.94 35.44 5.71
C ALA A 122 -6.05 36.32 5.10
N ILE A 123 -7.26 35.77 4.94
CA ILE A 123 -8.44 36.52 4.46
C ILE A 123 -8.84 37.62 5.44
N HIS A 124 -8.77 37.37 6.75
CA HIS A 124 -9.14 38.35 7.76
C HIS A 124 -8.27 39.61 7.71
N PHE A 125 -6.95 39.47 7.50
CA PHE A 125 -6.02 40.61 7.48
C PHE A 125 -5.90 41.28 6.10
N HIS A 126 -6.08 40.53 5.01
CA HIS A 126 -5.80 41.02 3.65
C HIS A 126 -7.04 41.09 2.73
N GLY A 127 -8.20 40.65 3.20
CA GLY A 127 -9.42 40.55 2.42
C GLY A 127 -9.44 39.37 1.44
N SER A 128 -10.62 39.01 0.94
CA SER A 128 -10.77 37.92 -0.03
C SER A 128 -10.53 38.42 -1.45
N THR A 129 -9.33 38.19 -1.99
CA THR A 129 -8.96 38.54 -3.38
C THR A 129 -8.43 37.33 -4.15
N ALA A 130 -8.49 37.39 -5.48
CA ALA A 130 -7.90 36.35 -6.34
C ALA A 130 -6.38 36.21 -6.13
N ALA A 131 -5.69 37.32 -5.82
CA ALA A 131 -4.27 37.30 -5.49
C ALA A 131 -3.99 36.50 -4.21
N LEU A 132 -4.85 36.64 -3.19
CA LEU A 132 -4.71 35.90 -1.94
C LEU A 132 -4.94 34.39 -2.13
N ALA A 133 -5.90 34.00 -2.96
CA ALA A 133 -6.12 32.59 -3.29
C ALA A 133 -4.88 31.96 -3.96
N THR A 134 -4.26 32.68 -4.90
CA THR A 134 -2.99 32.25 -5.52
C THR A 134 -1.86 32.15 -4.50
N TYR A 135 -1.73 33.14 -3.61
CA TYR A 135 -0.72 33.13 -2.54
C TYR A 135 -0.89 31.94 -1.59
N GLN A 136 -2.11 31.70 -1.09
CA GLN A 136 -2.42 30.55 -0.24
C GLN A 136 -2.05 29.23 -0.92
N GLY A 137 -2.30 29.11 -2.22
CA GLY A 137 -1.93 27.92 -2.97
C GLY A 137 -0.44 27.68 -3.04
N TRP A 138 0.36 28.73 -3.30
CA TRP A 138 1.81 28.64 -3.24
C TRP A 138 2.33 28.26 -1.85
N VAL A 139 1.80 28.89 -0.80
CA VAL A 139 2.16 28.56 0.59
C VAL A 139 1.85 27.09 0.89
N THR A 140 0.67 26.62 0.49
CA THR A 140 0.25 25.23 0.69
C THR A 140 1.16 24.25 -0.07
N ALA A 141 1.50 24.56 -1.32
CA ALA A 141 2.38 23.72 -2.14
C ALA A 141 3.79 23.63 -1.56
N VAL A 142 4.36 24.76 -1.11
CA VAL A 142 5.68 24.80 -0.48
C VAL A 142 5.65 24.06 0.86
N ALA A 143 4.61 24.24 1.68
CA ALA A 143 4.46 23.52 2.95
C ALA A 143 4.37 22.00 2.74
N ALA A 144 3.57 21.54 1.77
CA ALA A 144 3.46 20.13 1.42
C ALA A 144 4.80 19.56 0.93
N LEU A 145 5.53 20.28 0.08
CA LEU A 145 6.84 19.86 -0.42
C LEU A 145 7.87 19.75 0.72
N LEU A 146 7.97 20.78 1.57
CA LEU A 146 8.90 20.79 2.70
C LEU A 146 8.59 19.66 3.68
N LEU A 147 7.30 19.45 4.01
CA LEU A 147 6.87 18.35 4.87
C LEU A 147 7.20 17.00 4.24
N LEU A 148 6.94 16.79 2.96
CA LEU A 148 7.28 15.56 2.25
C LEU A 148 8.78 15.24 2.34
N MET A 149 9.65 16.24 2.11
CA MET A 149 11.10 16.07 2.17
C MET A 149 11.60 15.60 3.54
N ILE A 150 11.01 16.10 4.63
CA ILE A 150 11.39 15.69 5.99
C ILE A 150 10.64 14.43 6.47
N ALA A 151 9.45 14.18 5.94
CA ALA A 151 8.60 13.07 6.35
C ALA A 151 9.05 11.73 5.76
N ILE A 152 9.61 11.68 4.55
CA ILE A 152 10.18 10.45 3.97
C ILE A 152 11.27 9.82 4.87
N PRO A 153 12.33 10.54 5.29
CA PRO A 153 13.30 9.97 6.22
C PRO A 153 12.70 9.72 7.61
N ALA A 154 11.77 10.55 8.10
CA ALA A 154 11.08 10.33 9.38
C ALA A 154 10.28 9.03 9.39
N ALA A 155 9.45 8.79 8.37
CA ALA A 155 8.67 7.57 8.18
C ALA A 155 9.58 6.34 8.11
N THR A 156 10.71 6.44 7.40
CA THR A 156 11.70 5.35 7.34
C THR A 156 12.26 5.01 8.72
N ILE A 157 12.58 6.01 9.54
CA ILE A 157 13.09 5.82 10.90
C ILE A 157 12.02 5.21 11.80
N VAL A 158 10.77 5.71 11.74
CA VAL A 158 9.67 5.20 12.54
C VAL A 158 9.30 3.77 12.15
N ALA A 159 9.31 3.43 10.86
CA ALA A 159 9.12 2.07 10.38
C ALA A 159 10.16 1.10 10.99
N LYS A 160 11.45 1.49 10.96
CA LYS A 160 12.53 0.71 11.57
C LYS A 160 12.38 0.59 13.10
N GLN A 161 12.14 1.70 13.80
CA GLN A 161 12.05 1.73 15.27
C GLN A 161 10.80 1.06 15.83
N SER A 162 9.70 1.05 15.06
CA SER A 162 8.47 0.35 15.43
C SER A 162 8.46 -1.12 15.02
N GLY A 163 9.44 -1.57 14.21
CA GLY A 163 9.48 -2.92 13.66
C GLY A 163 8.33 -3.23 12.69
N ARG A 164 7.69 -2.21 12.11
CA ARG A 164 6.57 -2.35 11.17
C ARG A 164 6.92 -1.70 9.85
N LYS A 165 6.64 -2.40 8.74
CA LYS A 165 6.91 -1.88 7.38
C LYS A 165 6.14 -0.60 7.08
N ASP A 166 4.90 -0.54 7.54
CA ASP A 166 3.99 0.59 7.36
C ASP A 166 3.20 0.82 8.67
N PRO A 167 3.74 1.65 9.59
CA PRO A 167 3.11 1.89 10.88
C PRO A 167 1.96 2.88 10.72
N GLN A 168 0.73 2.46 11.04
CA GLN A 168 -0.49 3.31 11.04
C GLN A 168 -0.41 4.63 11.86
N ILE A 169 0.64 4.81 12.66
CA ILE A 169 0.87 6.06 13.42
C ILE A 169 1.60 7.11 12.58
N VAL A 170 2.19 6.72 11.45
CA VAL A 170 2.74 7.65 10.46
C VAL A 170 1.51 8.24 9.77
N VAL A 171 1.31 9.54 9.97
CA VAL A 171 0.19 10.29 9.41
C VAL A 171 0.62 11.52 8.61
N ALA A 172 1.94 11.68 8.44
CA ALA A 172 2.52 12.77 7.67
C ALA A 172 2.25 12.61 6.16
N ASP A 173 2.10 11.38 5.69
CA ASP A 173 1.59 10.99 4.38
C ASP A 173 0.19 11.55 4.13
N GLU A 174 -0.75 11.37 5.07
CA GLU A 174 -2.09 11.92 4.89
C GLU A 174 -2.10 13.44 4.92
N VAL A 175 -1.25 14.06 5.76
CA VAL A 175 -1.14 15.52 5.81
C VAL A 175 -0.62 16.08 4.49
N VAL A 176 0.42 15.47 3.93
CA VAL A 176 0.98 15.87 2.63
C VAL A 176 -0.07 15.68 1.53
N GLY A 177 -0.70 14.51 1.45
CA GLY A 177 -1.73 14.21 0.45
C GLY A 177 -2.94 15.17 0.55
N GLN A 178 -3.39 15.47 1.76
CA GLN A 178 -4.47 16.42 2.02
C GLN A 178 -4.11 17.85 1.62
N TRP A 179 -2.89 18.31 1.90
CA TRP A 179 -2.45 19.64 1.46
C TRP A 179 -2.29 19.73 -0.05
N ILE A 180 -1.77 18.68 -0.71
CA ILE A 180 -1.72 18.62 -2.18
C ILE A 180 -3.12 18.76 -2.77
N THR A 181 -4.11 18.07 -2.20
CA THR A 181 -5.52 18.17 -2.61
C THR A 181 -6.05 19.60 -2.59
N LEU A 182 -5.58 20.41 -1.63
CA LEU A 182 -6.09 21.75 -1.34
C LEU A 182 -5.27 22.90 -1.97
N ILE A 183 -4.17 22.61 -2.68
CA ILE A 183 -3.27 23.64 -3.25
C ILE A 183 -4.02 24.71 -4.05
N ALA A 184 -4.99 24.33 -4.88
CA ALA A 184 -5.73 25.28 -5.73
C ALA A 184 -7.22 25.35 -5.35
N ALA A 185 -7.58 24.93 -4.14
CA ALA A 185 -8.95 24.97 -3.66
C ALA A 185 -9.33 26.40 -3.21
N PRO A 186 -10.56 26.87 -3.46
CA PRO A 186 -11.08 28.07 -2.82
C PRO A 186 -11.05 27.93 -1.30
N VAL A 187 -10.56 28.95 -0.61
CA VAL A 187 -10.42 28.96 0.85
C VAL A 187 -11.80 29.14 1.49
N ASN A 188 -12.50 28.03 1.68
CA ASN A 188 -13.74 27.96 2.45
C ASN A 188 -13.93 26.56 3.03
N TRP A 189 -14.88 26.43 3.97
CA TRP A 189 -15.09 25.18 4.70
C TRP A 189 -15.68 24.08 3.79
N GLN A 190 -16.43 24.44 2.74
CA GLN A 190 -17.00 23.49 1.79
C GLN A 190 -15.90 22.76 1.02
N PHE A 191 -14.92 23.50 0.50
CA PHE A 191 -13.79 22.90 -0.21
C PHE A 191 -12.80 22.19 0.72
N ALA A 192 -12.68 22.63 1.98
CA ALA A 192 -11.95 21.86 2.99
C ALA A 192 -12.61 20.48 3.20
N LEU A 193 -13.94 20.44 3.33
CA LEU A 193 -14.69 19.19 3.49
C LEU A 193 -14.68 18.33 2.23
N VAL A 194 -14.91 18.90 1.06
CA VAL A 194 -14.87 18.17 -0.22
C VAL A 194 -13.47 17.62 -0.47
N GLY A 195 -12.42 18.42 -0.25
CA GLY A 195 -11.04 17.98 -0.36
C GLY A 195 -10.74 16.83 0.60
N LEU A 196 -11.18 16.91 1.86
CA LEU A 196 -11.06 15.84 2.85
C LEU A 196 -11.68 14.53 2.32
N LEU A 197 -12.93 14.59 1.87
CA LEU A 197 -13.65 13.39 1.42
C LEU A 197 -13.05 12.79 0.15
N LEU A 198 -12.68 13.62 -0.82
CA LEU A 198 -12.07 13.17 -2.07
C LEU A 198 -10.69 12.55 -1.82
N PHE A 199 -9.86 13.20 -1.00
CA PHE A 199 -8.56 12.66 -0.63
C PHE A 199 -8.71 11.28 0.03
N ARG A 200 -9.56 11.17 1.05
CA ARG A 200 -9.80 9.89 1.73
C ARG A 200 -10.35 8.82 0.80
N LEU A 201 -11.22 9.19 -0.14
CA LEU A 201 -11.71 8.26 -1.15
C LEU A 201 -10.55 7.70 -1.99
N PHE A 202 -9.64 8.53 -2.47
CA PHE A 202 -8.52 8.09 -3.30
C PHE A 202 -7.42 7.38 -2.51
N ASP A 203 -7.14 7.78 -1.27
CA ASP A 203 -6.23 7.06 -0.39
C ASP A 203 -6.78 5.66 -0.04
N ILE A 204 -8.07 5.52 0.26
CA ILE A 204 -8.65 4.20 0.57
C ILE A 204 -8.71 3.31 -0.68
N THR A 205 -9.05 3.86 -1.84
CA THR A 205 -9.26 3.08 -3.06
C THR A 205 -7.98 2.79 -3.85
N LYS A 206 -6.96 3.64 -3.72
CA LYS A 206 -5.65 3.59 -4.43
C LYS A 206 -5.80 3.14 -5.90
N PRO A 207 -6.56 3.88 -6.74
CA PRO A 207 -6.75 3.50 -8.14
C PRO A 207 -5.41 3.42 -8.88
N PRO A 208 -5.25 2.49 -9.84
CA PRO A 208 -4.03 2.40 -10.65
C PRO A 208 -3.77 3.71 -11.41
N PRO A 209 -2.50 4.13 -11.61
CA PRO A 209 -1.24 3.48 -11.21
C PRO A 209 -0.74 3.71 -9.77
N ILE A 210 -1.44 4.49 -8.92
CA ILE A 210 -0.93 4.91 -7.59
C ILE A 210 -0.51 3.71 -6.74
N ARG A 211 -1.30 2.63 -6.77
CA ARG A 211 -1.00 1.39 -6.03
C ARG A 211 0.37 0.79 -6.33
N ARG A 212 1.00 1.07 -7.49
CA ARG A 212 2.33 0.56 -7.79
C ARG A 212 3.45 1.29 -7.04
N ILE A 213 3.17 2.47 -6.50
CA ILE A 213 4.13 3.31 -5.79
C ILE A 213 4.42 2.74 -4.39
N GLU A 214 3.48 1.99 -3.80
CA GLU A 214 3.61 1.32 -2.49
C GLU A 214 4.77 0.30 -2.42
N PHE A 215 5.28 -0.13 -3.58
CA PHE A 215 6.42 -1.05 -3.68
C PHE A 215 7.78 -0.37 -3.47
N LEU A 216 7.82 0.97 -3.41
CA LEU A 216 9.05 1.69 -3.11
C LEU A 216 9.52 1.42 -1.67
N PRO A 217 10.84 1.38 -1.42
CA PRO A 217 11.37 1.00 -0.12
C PRO A 217 11.22 2.10 0.93
N GLY A 218 10.91 1.70 2.17
CA GLY A 218 10.89 2.57 3.34
C GLY A 218 9.85 3.70 3.23
N GLY A 219 10.22 4.89 3.70
CA GLY A 219 9.31 6.04 3.71
C GLY A 219 8.89 6.54 2.33
N TRP A 220 9.57 6.15 1.25
CA TRP A 220 9.11 6.48 -0.10
C TRP A 220 7.80 5.78 -0.45
N GLY A 221 7.67 4.50 -0.12
CA GLY A 221 6.44 3.74 -0.36
C GLY A 221 5.29 4.18 0.54
N ILE A 222 5.60 4.62 1.76
CA ILE A 222 4.61 5.12 2.75
C ILE A 222 4.07 6.50 2.36
N MET A 223 4.93 7.39 1.84
CA MET A 223 4.53 8.78 1.60
C MET A 223 3.97 9.02 0.19
N LEU A 224 4.48 8.31 -0.82
CA LEU A 224 4.23 8.69 -2.22
C LEU A 224 2.91 8.16 -2.80
N ASP A 225 2.32 7.10 -2.23
CA ASP A 225 0.99 6.66 -2.61
C ASP A 225 -0.08 7.69 -2.20
N ASP A 226 0.04 8.30 -1.01
CA ASP A 226 -0.82 9.40 -0.55
C ASP A 226 -0.60 10.70 -1.33
N VAL A 227 0.64 10.98 -1.75
CA VAL A 227 0.93 12.06 -2.71
C VAL A 227 0.16 11.81 -4.02
N GLY A 228 0.15 10.57 -4.51
CA GLY A 228 -0.62 10.19 -5.70
C GLY A 228 -2.13 10.38 -5.50
N ALA A 229 -2.66 9.95 -4.37
CA ALA A 229 -4.07 10.14 -4.01
C ALA A 229 -4.43 11.63 -3.92
N GLY A 230 -3.55 12.45 -3.34
CA GLY A 230 -3.69 13.90 -3.27
C GLY A 230 -3.74 14.58 -4.64
N ILE A 231 -2.94 14.12 -5.61
CA ILE A 231 -2.98 14.63 -6.99
C ILE A 231 -4.32 14.30 -7.65
N TYR A 232 -4.87 13.10 -7.45
CA TYR A 232 -6.17 12.73 -8.01
C TYR A 232 -7.30 13.56 -7.41
N ALA A 233 -7.28 13.71 -6.09
CA ALA A 233 -8.23 14.55 -5.38
C ALA A 233 -8.14 16.02 -5.83
N LEU A 234 -6.92 16.57 -6.01
CA LEU A 234 -6.69 17.92 -6.53
C LEU A 234 -7.37 18.11 -7.89
N ILE A 235 -7.18 17.19 -8.83
CA ILE A 235 -7.81 17.25 -10.16
C ILE A 235 -9.34 17.29 -10.03
N CYS A 236 -9.92 16.42 -9.20
CA CYS A 236 -11.37 16.40 -8.97
C CYS A 236 -11.88 17.70 -8.32
N VAL A 237 -11.15 18.26 -7.34
CA VAL A 237 -11.46 19.55 -6.72
C VAL A 237 -11.46 20.66 -7.76
N GLN A 238 -10.47 20.68 -8.68
CA GLN A 238 -10.41 21.69 -9.75
C GLN A 238 -11.56 21.56 -10.73
N ILE A 239 -11.91 20.34 -11.15
CA ILE A 239 -13.07 20.11 -12.02
C ILE A 239 -14.34 20.61 -11.34
N LEU A 240 -14.58 20.24 -10.09
CA LEU A 240 -15.76 20.68 -9.35
C LEU A 240 -15.80 22.21 -9.22
N HIS A 241 -14.67 22.84 -8.85
CA HIS A 241 -14.58 24.29 -8.75
C HIS A 241 -14.87 24.98 -10.08
N HIS A 242 -14.41 24.42 -11.20
CA HIS A 242 -14.69 24.96 -12.53
C HIS A 242 -16.18 24.84 -12.90
N LEU A 243 -16.85 23.74 -12.53
CA LEU A 243 -18.28 23.52 -12.81
C LEU A 243 -19.23 24.35 -11.95
N LEU A 244 -18.77 24.84 -10.79
CA LEU A 244 -19.57 25.65 -9.86
C LEU A 244 -19.41 27.17 -10.07
N LYS A 245 -18.53 27.59 -10.98
CA LYS A 245 -18.38 28.99 -11.41
C LYS A 245 -19.40 29.36 -12.46
#